data_AF-A0A0N1INK9-F1
#
_entry.id   AF-A0A0N1INK9-F1
#
_cell.length_a   1.000
_cell.length_b   1.000
_cell.length_c   1.000
_cell.angle_alpha   90.00
_cell.angle_beta   90.00
_cell.angle_gamma   90.00
#
_symmetry.space_group_name_H-M   'P 1'
#
loop_
_entity.id
_entity.type
_entity.pdbx_description
1 polymer ?
#
loop_
_entity_poly.entity_id
_entity_poly.type
_entity_poly.pdbx_seq_one_letter_code
_entity_poly.pdbx_strand_id
1 'polypeptide(L)'
;MCTTPSSSAPPPPPPLPLLTPESKFRSNKSHEISEDPSICEWASSELDLRKACITYQICLTRAPFRYKYKHFQYILQEGPTCGLVALSMFVRGEVAPEELLNLSKFLGYSNNGEMLSCKDMAKLAERVLSLAEMENITCTLKKGGLNSQEIIEDLLNGAILLVPYDADYNHSPCLRQGHTAHWALVCGIIIIKDPGDTYMSDPSNIYVLCRHGKSKLVAAWTLDDLYKSNMNLVKV
;
A
#
# COMPACT_ATOMS: atom_id res chain seq x y z
N MET A 1 -54.84 8.50 -54.86
CA MET A 1 -54.02 9.50 -54.16
C MET A 1 -54.16 9.23 -52.67
N CYS A 2 -53.20 8.52 -52.07
CA CYS A 2 -53.18 8.21 -50.64
C CYS A 2 -52.24 9.19 -49.95
N THR A 3 -52.78 9.98 -49.02
CA THR A 3 -52.02 10.89 -48.15
C THR A 3 -51.58 10.15 -46.90
N THR A 4 -50.28 10.12 -46.66
CA THR A 4 -49.67 9.61 -45.43
C THR A 4 -49.87 10.60 -44.27
N PRO A 5 -50.10 10.16 -43.01
CA PRO A 5 -50.14 11.05 -41.86
C PRO A 5 -48.72 11.45 -41.44
N SER A 6 -48.55 12.73 -41.08
CA SER A 6 -47.30 13.30 -40.60
C SER A 6 -46.94 12.77 -39.21
N SER A 7 -45.72 12.23 -39.08
CA SER A 7 -45.06 11.93 -37.80
C SER A 7 -44.87 13.21 -36.99
N SER A 8 -45.53 13.31 -35.83
CA SER A 8 -45.25 14.35 -34.83
C SER A 8 -43.91 14.04 -34.13
N ALA A 9 -43.06 15.05 -34.00
CA ALA A 9 -41.80 14.94 -33.29
C ALA A 9 -42.05 14.70 -31.79
N PRO A 10 -41.19 13.94 -31.09
CA PRO A 10 -41.32 13.74 -29.65
C PRO A 10 -41.09 15.07 -28.89
N PRO A 11 -41.71 15.24 -27.71
CA PRO A 11 -41.56 16.44 -26.92
C PRO A 11 -40.10 16.63 -26.48
N PRO A 12 -39.65 17.89 -26.29
CA PRO A 12 -38.31 18.17 -25.82
C PRO A 12 -38.09 17.55 -24.42
N PRO A 13 -36.85 17.13 -24.10
CA PRO A 13 -36.51 16.64 -22.78
C PRO A 13 -36.76 17.73 -21.72
N PRO A 14 -37.08 17.33 -20.48
CA PRO A 14 -37.27 18.28 -19.38
C PRO A 14 -35.98 19.10 -19.14
N PRO A 15 -36.09 20.35 -18.68
CA PRO A 15 -34.93 21.16 -18.36
C PRO A 15 -34.08 20.49 -17.28
N LEU A 16 -32.76 20.41 -17.50
CA LEU A 16 -31.81 19.99 -16.49
C LEU A 16 -31.94 20.88 -15.24
N PRO A 17 -31.90 20.32 -14.02
CA PRO A 17 -31.92 21.12 -12.80
C PRO A 17 -30.76 22.12 -12.81
N LEU A 18 -31.06 23.39 -12.51
CA LEU A 18 -30.01 24.39 -12.25
C LEU A 18 -29.16 23.91 -11.08
N LEU A 19 -27.89 23.59 -11.36
CA LEU A 19 -26.87 23.40 -10.33
C LEU A 19 -26.67 24.74 -9.62
N THR A 20 -27.26 24.88 -8.45
CA THR A 20 -26.92 25.94 -7.49
C THR A 20 -25.47 25.72 -7.02
N PRO A 21 -24.56 26.71 -7.15
CA PRO A 21 -23.18 26.57 -6.72
C PRO A 21 -23.07 26.82 -5.22
N GLU A 22 -23.65 25.97 -4.39
CA GLU A 22 -23.40 25.96 -2.93
C GLU A 22 -23.35 24.54 -2.38
N SER A 23 -22.29 23.83 -2.74
CA SER A 23 -21.68 22.87 -1.84
C SER A 23 -20.23 23.28 -1.74
N LYS A 24 -19.87 23.85 -0.58
CA LYS A 24 -18.48 24.12 -0.22
C LYS A 24 -17.72 22.82 -0.42
N PHE A 25 -16.99 22.73 -1.53
CA PHE A 25 -15.86 21.82 -1.67
C PHE A 25 -15.04 22.02 -0.40
N ARG A 26 -15.08 21.04 0.51
CA ARG A 26 -13.98 20.86 1.44
C ARG A 26 -12.82 20.52 0.53
N SER A 27 -12.08 21.54 0.11
CA SER A 27 -10.75 21.34 -0.43
C SER A 27 -10.05 20.46 0.60
N ASN A 28 -9.56 19.31 0.13
CA ASN A 28 -8.56 18.57 0.86
C ASN A 28 -7.48 19.61 1.15
N LYS A 29 -7.41 20.09 2.40
CA LYS A 29 -6.23 20.75 2.89
C LYS A 29 -5.13 19.73 2.62
N SER A 30 -4.29 20.03 1.63
CA SER A 30 -2.90 19.59 1.68
C SER A 30 -2.49 19.82 3.13
N HIS A 31 -2.27 18.75 3.88
CA HIS A 31 -1.69 18.86 5.20
C HIS A 31 -0.34 19.53 4.97
N GLU A 32 -0.30 20.86 5.10
CA GLU A 32 0.93 21.59 5.32
C GLU A 32 1.54 20.90 6.52
N ILE A 33 2.62 20.17 6.25
CA ILE A 33 3.42 19.52 7.28
C ILE A 33 3.76 20.64 8.25
N SER A 34 3.33 20.51 9.50
CA SER A 34 3.68 21.47 10.54
C SER A 34 5.19 21.65 10.51
N GLU A 35 5.64 22.86 10.20
CA GLU A 35 7.05 23.22 10.10
C GLU A 35 7.74 23.21 11.48
N ASP A 36 7.00 22.92 12.54
CA ASP A 36 7.54 22.81 13.89
C ASP A 36 8.59 21.68 13.95
N PRO A 37 9.88 22.00 14.12
CA PRO A 37 10.96 21.01 14.14
C PRO A 37 10.86 20.08 15.36
N SER A 38 10.12 20.47 16.42
CA SER A 38 9.95 19.64 17.63
C SER A 38 9.03 18.43 17.40
N ILE A 39 8.13 18.49 16.42
CA ILE A 39 7.23 17.37 16.13
C ILE A 39 8.01 16.22 15.49
N CYS A 40 7.89 15.04 16.09
CA CYS A 40 8.60 13.83 15.71
C CYS A 40 10.12 14.04 15.63
N GLU A 41 10.69 14.83 16.56
CA GLU A 41 12.13 15.12 16.62
C GLU A 41 12.99 13.84 16.62
N TRP A 42 12.49 12.77 17.28
CA TRP A 42 13.13 11.46 17.33
C TRP A 42 13.34 10.81 15.96
N ALA A 43 12.58 11.21 14.93
CA ALA A 43 12.68 10.73 13.55
C ALA A 43 13.33 11.76 12.61
N SER A 44 13.98 12.80 13.13
CA SER A 44 14.52 13.93 12.35
C SER A 44 15.53 13.53 11.26
N SER A 45 16.28 12.44 11.46
CA SER A 45 17.23 11.90 10.48
C SER A 45 16.56 11.15 9.31
N GLU A 46 15.28 10.76 9.46
CA GLU A 46 14.54 9.97 8.48
C GLU A 46 13.27 10.72 8.05
N LEU A 47 13.43 11.64 7.08
CA LEU A 47 12.37 12.58 6.69
C LEU A 47 11.06 11.89 6.28
N ASP A 48 11.12 10.74 5.61
CA ASP A 48 9.92 10.01 5.19
C ASP A 48 9.22 9.31 6.37
N LEU A 49 9.99 8.77 7.33
CA LEU A 49 9.44 8.26 8.58
C LEU A 49 8.78 9.39 9.38
N ARG A 50 9.46 10.53 9.52
CA ARG A 50 8.93 11.71 10.21
C ARG A 50 7.62 12.18 9.58
N LYS A 51 7.58 12.31 8.25
CA LYS A 51 6.38 12.68 7.50
C LYS A 51 5.24 11.70 7.74
N ALA A 52 5.50 10.38 7.66
CA ALA A 52 4.48 9.37 7.96
C ALA A 52 3.95 9.53 9.40
N CYS A 53 4.83 9.67 10.39
CA CYS A 53 4.42 9.86 11.78
C CYS A 53 3.54 11.10 11.97
N ILE A 54 3.88 12.22 11.32
CA ILE A 54 3.05 13.44 11.34
C ILE A 54 1.70 13.21 10.65
N THR A 55 1.70 12.65 9.44
CA THR A 55 0.48 12.41 8.67
C THR A 55 -0.50 11.50 9.41
N TYR A 56 0.01 10.45 10.05
CA TYR A 56 -0.79 9.45 10.75
C TYR A 56 -0.91 9.69 12.26
N GLN A 57 -0.41 10.82 12.76
CA GLN A 57 -0.47 11.23 14.18
C GLN A 57 0.16 10.21 15.15
N ILE A 58 1.28 9.59 14.73
CA ILE A 58 2.00 8.55 15.48
C ILE A 58 3.19 9.19 16.20
N CYS A 59 3.34 8.95 17.50
CA CYS A 59 4.53 9.31 18.28
C CYS A 59 5.00 10.78 18.09
N LEU A 60 4.06 11.72 18.09
CA LEU A 60 4.35 13.14 17.75
C LEU A 60 5.32 13.82 18.70
N THR A 61 5.27 13.48 19.99
CA THR A 61 6.01 14.19 21.05
C THR A 61 7.06 13.34 21.76
N ARG A 62 7.07 12.02 21.52
CA ARG A 62 8.00 11.08 22.15
C ARG A 62 8.34 9.97 21.18
N ALA A 63 9.56 9.46 21.30
CA ALA A 63 9.97 8.26 20.57
C ALA A 63 9.08 7.05 20.93
N PRO A 64 8.82 6.15 19.96
CA PRO A 64 8.17 4.87 20.24
C PRO A 64 9.03 4.00 21.15
N PHE A 65 8.41 3.00 21.79
CA PHE A 65 9.12 1.99 22.57
C PHE A 65 10.20 1.28 21.74
N ARG A 66 9.83 0.83 20.53
CA ARG A 66 10.75 0.25 19.55
C ARG A 66 10.31 0.61 18.14
N TYR A 67 11.24 0.77 17.22
CA TYR A 67 10.94 0.91 15.81
C TYR A 67 12.10 0.40 14.94
N LYS A 68 11.77 0.10 13.69
CA LYS A 68 12.73 -0.18 12.63
C LYS A 68 12.16 0.38 11.33
N TYR A 69 12.96 1.06 10.54
CA TYR A 69 12.57 1.55 9.23
C TYR A 69 13.72 1.37 8.24
N LYS A 70 13.37 1.02 7.00
CA LYS A 70 14.30 0.97 5.89
C LYS A 70 13.73 1.81 4.75
N HIS A 71 14.50 2.82 4.36
CA HIS A 71 14.11 3.70 3.26
C HIS A 71 14.18 3.00 1.91
N PHE A 72 13.08 3.12 1.15
CA PHE A 72 12.99 2.78 -0.26
C PHE A 72 12.41 3.95 -1.04
N GLN A 73 12.96 4.20 -2.22
CA GLN A 73 12.42 5.20 -3.14
C GLN A 73 11.08 4.74 -3.71
N TYR A 74 10.16 5.68 -3.89
CA TYR A 74 8.87 5.37 -4.49
C TYR A 74 9.03 5.17 -6.00
N ILE A 75 8.19 4.30 -6.56
CA ILE A 75 7.97 4.13 -7.99
C ILE A 75 6.45 4.15 -8.19
N LEU A 76 5.94 5.01 -9.07
CA LEU A 76 4.51 5.04 -9.36
C LEU A 76 4.17 3.93 -10.35
N GLN A 77 3.07 3.24 -10.11
CA GLN A 77 2.62 2.16 -10.98
C GLN A 77 1.88 2.70 -12.21
N GLU A 78 1.95 1.91 -13.27
CA GLU A 78 1.09 2.04 -14.45
C GLU A 78 0.26 0.77 -14.61
N GLY A 79 -1.05 0.91 -14.83
CA GLY A 79 -1.96 -0.23 -14.90
C GLY A 79 -2.00 -1.08 -13.60
N PRO A 80 -2.22 -2.40 -13.70
CA PRO A 80 -2.36 -3.29 -12.54
C PRO A 80 -1.02 -3.77 -11.93
N THR A 81 0.10 -3.11 -12.20
CA THR A 81 1.47 -3.56 -11.88
C THR A 81 1.91 -3.39 -10.43
N CYS A 82 0.98 -3.19 -9.48
CA CYS A 82 1.31 -2.84 -8.09
C CYS A 82 2.29 -3.79 -7.39
N GLY A 83 2.16 -5.10 -7.59
CA GLY A 83 3.07 -6.11 -7.03
C GLY A 83 4.47 -6.05 -7.64
N LEU A 84 4.55 -5.85 -8.96
CA LEU A 84 5.81 -5.71 -9.68
C LEU A 84 6.54 -4.43 -9.25
N VAL A 85 5.80 -3.34 -9.10
CA VAL A 85 6.33 -2.05 -8.63
C VAL A 85 6.84 -2.16 -7.20
N ALA A 86 6.11 -2.82 -6.29
CA ALA A 86 6.57 -3.05 -4.93
C ALA A 86 7.87 -3.89 -4.90
N LEU A 87 7.98 -4.90 -5.76
CA LEU A 87 9.19 -5.72 -5.91
C LEU A 87 10.36 -4.92 -6.51
N SER A 88 10.10 -4.07 -7.50
CA SER A 88 11.11 -3.15 -8.07
C SER A 88 11.62 -2.16 -7.04
N MET A 89 10.73 -1.56 -6.22
CA MET A 89 11.13 -0.70 -5.10
C MET A 89 12.06 -1.42 -4.12
N PHE A 90 11.75 -2.69 -3.80
CA PHE A 90 12.57 -3.50 -2.90
C PHE A 90 14.00 -3.69 -3.41
N VAL A 91 14.15 -3.96 -4.72
CA VAL A 91 15.47 -4.00 -5.38
C VAL A 91 15.96 -2.62 -5.83
N ARG A 92 15.46 -1.54 -5.24
CA ARG A 92 15.89 -0.15 -5.48
C ARG A 92 15.81 0.32 -6.94
N GLY A 93 14.96 -0.31 -7.74
CA GLY A 93 14.79 0.01 -9.16
C GLY A 93 15.85 -0.60 -10.08
N GLU A 94 16.74 -1.47 -9.57
CA GLU A 94 17.74 -2.17 -10.40
C GLU A 94 17.08 -3.01 -11.50
N VAL A 95 15.88 -3.54 -11.24
CA VAL A 95 15.03 -4.16 -12.26
C VAL A 95 13.77 -3.32 -12.42
N ALA A 96 13.56 -2.77 -13.62
CA ALA A 96 12.47 -1.84 -13.90
C ALA A 96 11.09 -2.54 -13.91
N PRO A 97 9.99 -1.87 -13.54
CA PRO A 97 8.65 -2.46 -13.56
C PRO A 97 8.23 -3.03 -14.93
N GLU A 98 8.67 -2.41 -16.03
CA GLU A 98 8.40 -2.90 -17.40
C GLU A 98 9.11 -4.23 -17.68
N GLU A 99 10.35 -4.38 -17.22
CA GLU A 99 11.10 -5.62 -17.33
C GLU A 99 10.45 -6.73 -16.50
N LEU A 100 10.03 -6.40 -15.27
CA LEU A 100 9.26 -7.31 -14.41
C LEU A 100 7.93 -7.72 -15.06
N LEU A 101 7.26 -6.82 -15.76
CA LEU A 101 6.04 -7.12 -16.49
C LEU A 101 6.31 -8.12 -17.61
N ASN A 102 7.34 -7.88 -18.42
CA ASN A 102 7.74 -8.80 -19.50
C ASN A 102 8.15 -10.18 -18.95
N LEU A 103 8.91 -10.21 -17.86
CA LEU A 103 9.31 -11.44 -17.19
C LEU A 103 8.10 -12.20 -16.62
N SER A 104 7.18 -11.49 -15.95
CA SER A 104 5.97 -12.10 -15.37
C SER A 104 5.04 -12.68 -16.44
N LYS A 105 4.93 -12.04 -17.60
CA LYS A 105 4.20 -12.55 -18.77
C LYS A 105 4.88 -13.79 -19.35
N PHE A 106 6.20 -13.74 -19.54
CA PHE A 106 6.97 -14.87 -20.05
C PHE A 106 6.86 -16.11 -19.15
N LEU A 107 6.84 -15.92 -17.83
CA LEU A 107 6.67 -16.99 -16.85
C LEU A 107 5.21 -17.45 -16.69
N GLY A 108 4.25 -16.78 -17.34
CA GLY A 108 2.83 -17.09 -17.25
C GLY A 108 2.17 -16.70 -15.91
N TYR A 109 2.79 -15.79 -15.15
CA TYR A 109 2.27 -15.34 -13.85
C TYR A 109 1.28 -14.18 -13.98
N SER A 110 1.30 -13.47 -15.11
CA SER A 110 0.51 -12.27 -15.34
C SER A 110 0.16 -12.08 -16.81
N ASN A 111 -1.01 -11.50 -17.10
CA ASN A 111 -1.37 -11.07 -18.45
C ASN A 111 -1.12 -9.56 -18.66
N ASN A 112 -1.38 -8.72 -17.66
CA ASN A 112 -1.29 -7.25 -17.78
C ASN A 112 -0.49 -6.58 -16.66
N GLY A 113 0.09 -7.36 -15.74
CA GLY A 113 0.85 -6.89 -14.58
C GLY A 113 0.23 -7.24 -13.24
N GLU A 114 -0.99 -7.78 -13.23
CA GLU A 114 -1.60 -8.35 -12.04
C GLU A 114 -0.73 -9.47 -11.46
N MET A 115 -0.56 -9.48 -10.14
CA MET A 115 0.10 -10.57 -9.42
C MET A 115 -0.88 -11.11 -8.38
N LEU A 116 -1.49 -12.24 -8.71
CA LEU A 116 -2.65 -12.79 -7.99
C LEU A 116 -2.26 -13.94 -7.03
N SER A 117 -0.98 -14.32 -7.00
CA SER A 117 -0.49 -15.49 -6.29
C SER A 117 0.77 -15.15 -5.52
N CYS A 118 0.75 -15.32 -4.20
CA CYS A 118 1.96 -15.17 -3.38
C CYS A 118 3.04 -16.19 -3.72
N LYS A 119 2.66 -17.37 -4.23
CA LYS A 119 3.62 -18.38 -4.67
C LYS A 119 4.38 -17.91 -5.91
N ASP A 120 3.68 -17.32 -6.87
CA ASP A 120 4.29 -16.82 -8.09
C ASP A 120 5.05 -15.52 -7.84
N MET A 121 4.56 -14.67 -6.93
CA MET A 121 5.33 -13.52 -6.42
C MET A 121 6.65 -13.96 -5.78
N ALA A 122 6.64 -15.00 -4.93
CA ALA A 122 7.87 -15.49 -4.30
C ALA A 122 8.88 -16.01 -5.32
N LYS A 123 8.42 -16.81 -6.30
CA LYS A 123 9.29 -17.28 -7.41
C LYS A 123 9.82 -16.12 -8.25
N LEU A 124 8.99 -15.12 -8.53
CA LEU A 124 9.42 -13.93 -9.26
C LEU A 124 10.47 -13.17 -8.45
N ALA A 125 10.26 -12.98 -7.14
CA ALA A 125 11.19 -12.30 -6.26
C ALA A 125 12.58 -12.96 -6.25
N GLU A 126 12.66 -14.29 -6.22
CA GLU A 126 13.94 -15.02 -6.33
C GLU A 126 14.67 -14.72 -7.65
N ARG A 127 13.95 -14.67 -8.78
CA ARG A 127 14.53 -14.30 -10.08
C ARG A 127 15.04 -12.87 -10.08
N VAL A 128 14.26 -11.95 -9.52
CA VAL A 128 14.59 -10.52 -9.48
C VAL A 128 15.77 -10.23 -8.57
N LEU A 129 15.87 -10.93 -7.43
CA LEU A 129 17.05 -10.87 -6.56
C LEU A 129 18.32 -11.28 -7.31
N SER A 130 18.24 -12.35 -8.11
CA SER A 130 19.36 -12.79 -8.94
C SER A 130 19.72 -11.78 -10.04
N LEU A 131 18.72 -11.16 -10.68
CA LEU A 131 18.94 -10.15 -11.72
C LEU A 131 19.53 -8.85 -11.16
N ALA A 132 19.12 -8.47 -9.95
CA ALA A 132 19.62 -7.30 -9.23
C ALA A 132 20.95 -7.58 -8.48
N GLU A 133 21.56 -8.75 -8.68
CA GLU A 133 22.82 -9.16 -8.02
C GLU A 133 22.77 -9.03 -6.48
N MET A 134 21.59 -9.24 -5.90
CA MET A 134 21.37 -9.12 -4.46
C MET A 134 21.64 -10.46 -3.76
N GLU A 135 22.81 -10.58 -3.14
CA GLU A 135 23.22 -11.75 -2.37
C GLU A 135 22.79 -11.68 -0.90
N ASN A 136 22.86 -12.82 -0.20
CA ASN A 136 22.57 -12.94 1.25
C ASN A 136 21.13 -12.56 1.66
N ILE A 137 20.19 -12.66 0.73
CA ILE A 137 18.76 -12.46 1.00
C ILE A 137 18.04 -13.80 0.89
N THR A 138 17.29 -14.15 1.92
CA THR A 138 16.40 -15.32 1.89
C THR A 138 14.98 -14.86 1.62
N CYS A 139 14.37 -15.34 0.53
CA CYS A 139 12.95 -15.14 0.25
C CYS A 139 12.15 -16.31 0.85
N THR A 140 11.14 -16.02 1.67
CA THR A 140 10.27 -17.06 2.23
C THR A 140 8.80 -16.69 2.09
N LEU A 141 7.98 -17.67 1.71
CA LEU A 141 6.53 -17.53 1.73
C LEU A 141 6.01 -17.90 3.11
N LYS A 142 5.58 -16.90 3.88
CA LYS A 142 4.92 -17.11 5.18
C LYS A 142 3.42 -17.37 5.01
N LYS A 143 2.89 -18.30 5.80
CA LYS A 143 1.46 -18.61 5.91
C LYS A 143 1.03 -18.40 7.36
N GLY A 144 -0.25 -18.16 7.59
CA GLY A 144 -0.79 -17.95 8.95
C GLY A 144 -1.04 -16.49 9.32
N GLY A 145 -0.89 -15.56 8.37
CA GLY A 145 -1.17 -14.14 8.56
C GLY A 145 0.02 -13.34 9.08
N LEU A 146 -0.23 -12.06 9.37
CA LEU A 146 0.78 -11.08 9.79
C LEU A 146 0.87 -10.89 11.31
N ASN A 147 -0.16 -11.32 12.04
CA ASN A 147 -0.30 -11.07 13.47
C ASN A 147 0.40 -12.16 14.29
N SER A 148 1.71 -12.33 14.09
CA SER A 148 2.53 -13.30 14.81
C SER A 148 3.75 -12.63 15.45
N GLN A 149 4.18 -13.17 16.59
CA GLN A 149 5.39 -12.73 17.28
C GLN A 149 6.62 -12.83 16.36
N GLU A 150 6.74 -13.91 15.60
CA GLU A 150 7.83 -14.14 14.65
C GLU A 150 7.92 -13.01 13.62
N ILE A 151 6.79 -12.63 12.99
CA ILE A 151 6.78 -11.56 11.98
C ILE A 151 7.16 -10.20 12.58
N ILE A 152 6.71 -9.92 13.79
CA ILE A 152 7.03 -8.67 14.50
C ILE A 152 8.52 -8.61 14.82
N GLU A 153 9.09 -9.71 15.31
CA GLU A 153 10.52 -9.81 15.61
C GLU A 153 11.36 -9.72 14.33
N ASP A 154 10.95 -10.38 13.25
CA ASP A 154 11.58 -10.30 11.94
C ASP A 154 11.61 -8.85 11.43
N LEU A 155 10.48 -8.13 11.49
CA LEU A 155 10.40 -6.72 11.11
C LEU A 155 11.29 -5.82 11.98
N LEU A 156 11.33 -6.06 13.30
CA LEU A 156 12.24 -5.34 14.22
C LEU A 156 13.72 -5.61 13.89
N ASN A 157 14.03 -6.80 13.39
CA ASN A 157 15.36 -7.18 12.91
C ASN A 157 15.66 -6.66 11.48
N GLY A 158 14.70 -6.01 10.83
CA GLY A 158 14.87 -5.38 9.52
C GLY A 158 14.44 -6.24 8.33
N ALA A 159 13.65 -7.29 8.55
CA ALA A 159 12.98 -8.00 7.48
C ALA A 159 12.02 -7.06 6.72
N ILE A 160 11.74 -7.43 5.48
CA ILE A 160 10.86 -6.70 4.57
C ILE A 160 9.78 -7.68 4.10
N LEU A 161 8.52 -7.22 4.06
CA LEU A 161 7.42 -8.07 3.64
C LEU A 161 6.77 -7.50 2.37
N LEU A 162 6.45 -8.38 1.43
CA LEU A 162 5.51 -8.10 0.34
C LEU A 162 4.16 -8.68 0.73
N VAL A 163 3.19 -7.81 0.97
CA VAL A 163 1.89 -8.18 1.54
C VAL A 163 0.79 -7.79 0.56
N PRO A 164 -0.03 -8.75 0.10
CA PRO A 164 -1.23 -8.42 -0.62
C PRO A 164 -2.34 -8.00 0.36
N TYR A 165 -3.15 -7.01 -0.01
CA TYR A 165 -4.24 -6.48 0.80
C TYR A 165 -5.29 -5.81 -0.10
N ASP A 166 -6.50 -5.57 0.39
CA ASP A 166 -7.48 -4.73 -0.32
C ASP A 166 -7.21 -3.25 -0.04
N ALA A 167 -7.04 -2.46 -1.10
CA ALA A 167 -6.81 -1.01 -0.98
C ALA A 167 -8.12 -0.22 -1.12
N ASP A 168 -8.34 0.73 -0.21
CA ASP A 168 -9.44 1.70 -0.31
C ASP A 168 -9.09 2.90 -1.21
N TYR A 169 -9.99 3.87 -1.34
CA TYR A 169 -9.81 5.09 -2.11
C TYR A 169 -8.59 5.91 -1.67
N ASN A 170 -8.32 5.96 -0.35
CA ASN A 170 -7.12 6.58 0.25
C ASN A 170 -5.90 5.62 0.28
N HIS A 171 -6.03 4.44 -0.32
CA HIS A 171 -5.04 3.36 -0.39
C HIS A 171 -4.76 2.64 0.93
N SER A 172 -5.47 2.97 2.02
CA SER A 172 -5.36 2.21 3.27
C SER A 172 -6.00 0.83 3.14
N PRO A 173 -5.65 -0.12 4.03
CA PRO A 173 -6.30 -1.41 4.10
C PRO A 173 -7.80 -1.27 4.29
N CYS A 174 -8.57 -2.07 3.56
CA CYS A 174 -10.00 -2.22 3.72
C CYS A 174 -10.42 -3.69 3.55
N LEU A 175 -11.71 -3.97 3.70
CA LEU A 175 -12.25 -5.33 3.64
C LEU A 175 -13.21 -5.45 2.44
N ARG A 176 -12.66 -5.67 1.24
CA ARG A 176 -13.40 -5.74 -0.03
C ARG A 176 -13.30 -7.10 -0.71
N GLN A 177 -12.96 -8.15 0.03
CA GLN A 177 -12.94 -9.55 -0.44
C GLN A 177 -12.08 -9.78 -1.69
N GLY A 178 -10.99 -9.03 -1.86
CA GLY A 178 -10.09 -9.10 -3.02
C GLY A 178 -10.52 -8.23 -4.21
N HIS A 179 -11.68 -7.54 -4.15
CA HIS A 179 -12.15 -6.71 -5.26
C HIS A 179 -11.26 -5.49 -5.54
N THR A 180 -10.43 -5.09 -4.58
CA THR A 180 -9.45 -4.01 -4.74
C THR A 180 -8.06 -4.46 -4.32
N ALA A 181 -7.76 -5.76 -4.56
CA ALA A 181 -6.49 -6.37 -4.23
C ALA A 181 -5.31 -5.54 -4.76
N HIS A 182 -4.33 -5.39 -3.89
CA HIS A 182 -3.16 -4.55 -4.05
C HIS A 182 -1.98 -5.17 -3.32
N TRP A 183 -0.78 -4.65 -3.58
CA TRP A 183 0.44 -5.06 -2.90
C TRP A 183 1.08 -3.89 -2.18
N ALA A 184 1.51 -4.12 -0.95
CA ALA A 184 2.34 -3.20 -0.18
C ALA A 184 3.70 -3.84 0.10
N LEU A 185 4.74 -3.00 0.04
CA LEU A 185 6.06 -3.29 0.56
C LEU A 185 6.14 -2.75 2.00
N VAL A 186 6.03 -3.64 2.98
CA VAL A 186 6.22 -3.31 4.40
C VAL A 186 7.72 -3.17 4.65
N CYS A 187 8.16 -1.95 4.94
CA CYS A 187 9.56 -1.60 5.10
C CYS A 187 9.91 -1.03 6.50
N GLY A 188 8.99 -1.17 7.45
CA GLY A 188 9.26 -0.82 8.83
C GLY A 188 8.11 -1.15 9.77
N ILE A 189 8.39 -0.98 11.07
CA ILE A 189 7.49 -1.23 12.18
C ILE A 189 7.71 -0.18 13.27
N ILE A 190 6.64 0.22 13.94
CA ILE A 190 6.65 1.11 15.10
C ILE A 190 5.80 0.45 16.19
N ILE A 191 6.36 0.28 17.38
CA ILE A 191 5.67 -0.18 18.58
C ILE A 191 5.61 0.99 19.55
N ILE A 192 4.42 1.52 19.80
CA ILE A 192 4.26 2.79 20.52
C ILE A 192 4.63 2.65 22.00
N LYS A 193 4.07 1.65 22.67
CA LYS A 193 4.24 1.38 24.10
C LYS A 193 4.81 -0.03 24.31
N ASP A 194 5.43 -0.25 25.46
CA ASP A 194 5.84 -1.57 25.90
C ASP A 194 4.64 -2.54 25.84
N PRO A 195 4.70 -3.62 25.04
CA PRO A 195 3.61 -4.58 24.90
C PRO A 195 3.46 -5.53 26.09
N GLY A 196 4.38 -5.53 27.06
CA GLY A 196 4.43 -6.51 28.13
C GLY A 196 4.68 -7.92 27.57
N ASP A 197 3.90 -8.91 28.02
CA ASP A 197 4.10 -10.31 27.68
C ASP A 197 3.72 -10.65 26.23
N THR A 198 2.86 -9.85 25.57
CA THR A 198 2.40 -10.14 24.21
C THR A 198 2.12 -8.91 23.38
N TYR A 199 2.66 -8.92 22.15
CA TYR A 199 2.43 -7.89 21.15
C TYR A 199 0.96 -7.76 20.72
N MET A 200 0.16 -8.81 20.89
CA MET A 200 -1.23 -8.89 20.39
C MET A 200 -2.28 -8.33 21.37
N SER A 201 -1.85 -7.82 22.52
CA SER A 201 -2.76 -7.30 23.56
C SER A 201 -3.51 -6.03 23.15
N ASP A 202 -2.87 -5.16 22.35
CA ASP A 202 -3.44 -3.90 21.88
C ASP A 202 -3.24 -3.76 20.36
N PRO A 203 -4.29 -3.93 19.54
CA PRO A 203 -4.19 -3.84 18.08
C PRO A 203 -3.82 -2.43 17.58
N SER A 204 -3.94 -1.41 18.43
CA SER A 204 -3.55 -0.03 18.12
C SER A 204 -2.11 0.30 18.50
N ASN A 205 -1.37 -0.63 19.12
CA ASN A 205 -0.02 -0.36 19.60
C ASN A 205 1.06 -0.53 18.52
N ILE A 206 0.76 -1.26 17.44
CA ILE A 206 1.74 -1.65 16.43
C ILE A 206 1.33 -1.11 15.07
N TYR A 207 2.20 -0.28 14.49
CA TYR A 207 2.07 0.24 13.15
C TYR A 207 3.14 -0.35 12.24
N VAL A 208 2.78 -0.56 10.99
CA VAL A 208 3.69 -0.92 9.90
C VAL A 208 3.83 0.24 8.93
N LEU A 209 5.04 0.41 8.40
CA LEU A 209 5.40 1.44 7.43
C LEU A 209 5.48 0.81 6.05
N CYS A 210 4.74 1.37 5.10
CA CYS A 210 4.49 0.75 3.81
C CYS A 210 4.81 1.69 2.64
N ARG A 211 5.40 1.12 1.58
CA ARG A 211 5.43 1.68 0.23
C ARG A 211 4.46 0.92 -0.67
N HIS A 212 3.89 1.61 -1.64
CA HIS A 212 3.02 1.01 -2.66
C HIS A 212 2.97 1.90 -3.91
N GLY A 213 2.52 1.36 -5.04
CA GLY A 213 2.60 2.01 -6.34
C GLY A 213 1.67 3.21 -6.58
N LYS A 214 0.83 3.59 -5.61
CA LYS A 214 -0.18 4.66 -5.77
C LYS A 214 0.20 6.00 -5.10
N SER A 215 1.29 6.04 -4.34
CA SER A 215 1.68 7.24 -3.59
C SER A 215 3.20 7.40 -3.53
N LYS A 216 3.63 8.65 -3.40
CA LYS A 216 5.03 9.01 -3.12
C LYS A 216 5.36 9.00 -1.62
N LEU A 217 4.33 8.98 -0.77
CA LEU A 217 4.48 9.03 0.68
C LEU A 217 4.59 7.63 1.26
N VAL A 218 5.25 7.51 2.41
CA VAL A 218 5.19 6.29 3.22
C VAL A 218 3.82 6.27 3.91
N ALA A 219 3.11 5.17 3.75
CA ALA A 219 1.88 4.93 4.48
C ALA A 219 2.19 4.30 5.84
N ALA A 220 1.41 4.64 6.87
CA ALA A 220 1.48 3.96 8.16
C ALA A 220 0.09 3.43 8.52
N TRP A 221 -0.01 2.12 8.77
CA TRP A 221 -1.25 1.46 9.13
C TRP A 221 -1.05 0.63 10.38
N THR A 222 -2.11 0.35 11.12
CA THR A 222 -2.00 -0.64 12.19
C THR A 222 -1.68 -2.01 11.56
N LEU A 223 -0.86 -2.82 12.24
CA LEU A 223 -0.58 -4.18 11.80
C LEU A 223 -1.87 -4.99 11.70
N ASP A 224 -2.81 -4.75 12.62
CA ASP A 224 -4.10 -5.42 12.68
C ASP A 224 -5.00 -5.11 11.47
N ASP A 225 -5.08 -3.85 11.01
CA ASP A 225 -5.85 -3.50 9.81
C ASP A 225 -5.28 -4.15 8.56
N LEU A 226 -3.94 -4.13 8.41
CA LEU A 226 -3.28 -4.79 7.28
C LEU A 226 -3.47 -6.32 7.34
N TYR A 227 -3.39 -6.91 8.53
CA TYR A 227 -3.64 -8.34 8.74
C TYR A 227 -5.07 -8.72 8.33
N LYS A 228 -6.09 -8.00 8.82
CA LYS A 228 -7.48 -8.25 8.49
C LYS A 228 -7.72 -8.13 6.99
N SER A 229 -7.15 -7.10 6.35
CA SER A 229 -7.24 -6.91 4.90
C SER A 229 -6.52 -8.02 4.12
N ASN A 230 -5.35 -8.48 4.56
CA ASN A 230 -4.67 -9.61 3.93
C ASN A 230 -5.50 -10.92 4.03
N MET A 231 -6.08 -11.19 5.20
CA MET A 231 -6.89 -12.40 5.43
C MET A 231 -8.22 -12.41 4.68
N ASN A 232 -8.72 -11.25 4.28
CA ASN A 232 -10.00 -11.13 3.58
C ASN A 232 -9.91 -11.45 2.07
N LEU A 233 -8.70 -11.68 1.54
CA LEU A 233 -8.47 -11.96 0.13
C LEU A 233 -8.91 -13.38 -0.23
N VAL A 234 -10.21 -13.54 -0.46
CA VAL A 234 -10.86 -14.83 -0.78
C VAL A 234 -11.12 -15.01 -2.27
N LYS A 235 -11.07 -13.92 -3.06
CA LYS A 235 -11.15 -13.94 -4.52
C LYS A 235 -9.81 -13.46 -5.06
N VAL A 236 -8.99 -14.38 -5.54
CA VAL A 236 -7.89 -14.05 -6.44
C VAL A 236 -7.87 -15.06 -7.58
#